data_AF-A0A536YZX0-F1
#
_entry.id   AF-A0A536YZX0-F1
#
_cell.length_a   1.000
_cell.length_b   1.000
_cell.length_c   1.000
_cell.angle_alpha   90.00
_cell.angle_beta   90.00
_cell.angle_gamma   90.00
#
_symmetry.space_group_name_H-M   'P 1'
#
loop_
_entity.id
_entity.type
_entity.pdbx_description
1 polymer ?
#
loop_
_entity_poly.entity_id
_entity_poly.type
_entity_poly.pdbx_seq_one_letter_code
_entity_poly.pdbx_strand_id
1 'polypeptide(L)'
;MIIAKNTVVLLDVELSDIWGKLIQRSGEPLQYLHGGYGNIFAAAEAALEGKQVKDRVEVRLEPEDAFGDYDENLLRVEPRSRFPEVLEVGMRFEGAAG
;
A
#
# COMPACT_ATOMS: atom_id res chain seq x y z
N MET A 1 -5.64 24.58 -9.90
CA MET A 1 -4.82 23.60 -10.64
C MET A 1 -5.42 22.24 -10.36
N ILE A 2 -5.74 21.48 -11.40
CA ILE A 2 -6.33 20.14 -11.28
C ILE A 2 -5.23 19.08 -11.38
N ILE A 3 -5.44 17.93 -10.75
CA ILE A 3 -4.62 16.75 -10.93
C ILE A 3 -4.90 16.21 -12.34
N ALA A 4 -3.83 16.02 -13.12
CA ALA A 4 -3.87 15.44 -14.45
C ALA A 4 -2.53 14.79 -14.77
N LYS A 5 -2.45 14.06 -15.88
CA LYS A 5 -1.21 13.41 -16.35
C LYS A 5 0.01 14.34 -16.32
N ASN A 6 1.14 13.80 -15.87
CA ASN A 6 2.43 14.48 -15.68
C ASN A 6 2.44 15.53 -14.56
N THR A 7 1.58 15.38 -13.55
CA THR A 7 1.54 16.29 -12.39
C THR A 7 2.12 15.61 -11.16
N VAL A 8 3.01 16.29 -10.46
CA VAL A 8 3.48 15.85 -9.13
C VAL A 8 2.45 16.26 -8.08
N VAL A 9 1.99 15.29 -7.30
CA VAL A 9 0.95 15.49 -6.29
C VAL A 9 1.48 15.05 -4.93
N LEU A 10 1.15 15.83 -3.89
CA LEU A 10 1.38 15.46 -2.50
C LEU A 10 0.04 15.11 -1.86
N LEU A 11 -0.02 13.99 -1.15
CA LEU A 11 -1.23 13.47 -0.52
C LEU A 11 -0.98 13.15 0.96
N ASP A 12 -1.90 13.54 1.81
CA ASP A 12 -2.05 12.93 3.12
C ASP A 12 -2.93 11.68 2.97
N VAL A 13 -2.39 10.51 3.34
CA VAL A 13 -3.03 9.21 3.12
C VAL A 13 -3.32 8.52 4.43
N GLU A 14 -4.54 7.98 4.53
CA GLU A 14 -4.99 7.11 5.60
C GLU A 14 -5.48 5.79 5.00
N LEU A 15 -5.07 4.68 5.61
CA LEU A 15 -5.51 3.34 5.27
C LEU A 15 -6.16 2.73 6.51
N SER A 16 -7.41 2.30 6.38
CA SER A 16 -8.16 1.58 7.40
C SER A 16 -8.68 0.26 6.86
N ASP A 17 -9.01 -0.67 7.76
CA ASP A 17 -9.77 -1.85 7.40
C ASP A 17 -11.26 -1.51 7.12
N ILE A 18 -12.03 -2.51 6.70
CA ILE A 18 -13.46 -2.39 6.38
C ILE A 18 -14.33 -2.02 7.59
N TRP A 19 -13.80 -2.10 8.82
CA TRP A 19 -14.47 -1.72 10.05
C TRP A 19 -14.04 -0.33 10.54
N GLY A 20 -13.21 0.39 9.76
CA GLY A 20 -12.74 1.73 10.08
C GLY A 20 -11.58 1.77 11.07
N LYS A 21 -10.97 0.62 11.39
CA LYS A 21 -9.76 0.60 12.22
C LYS A 21 -8.58 1.08 11.38
N LEU A 22 -7.94 2.16 11.82
CA LEU A 22 -6.76 2.70 11.17
C LEU A 22 -5.61 1.66 11.19
N ILE A 23 -5.12 1.33 10.00
CA ILE A 23 -3.96 0.45 9.79
C ILE A 23 -2.70 1.32 9.65
N GLN A 24 -2.78 2.36 8.83
CA GLN A 24 -1.66 3.23 8.52
C GLN A 24 -2.11 4.66 8.26
N ARG A 25 -1.30 5.63 8.67
CA ARG A 25 -1.41 7.04 8.29
C ARG A 25 -0.05 7.53 7.84
N SER A 26 0.01 8.29 6.77
CA SER A 26 1.25 8.90 6.30
C SER A 26 1.76 9.91 7.35
N GLY A 27 2.99 9.74 7.83
CA GLY A 27 3.62 10.70 8.74
C GLY A 27 4.09 11.97 8.05
N GLU A 28 4.46 11.86 6.77
CA GLU A 28 4.73 12.96 5.85
C GLU A 28 3.89 12.76 4.58
N PRO A 29 3.54 13.82 3.83
CA PRO A 29 2.75 13.69 2.62
C PRO A 29 3.42 12.76 1.60
N LEU A 30 2.67 11.77 1.12
CA LEU A 30 3.09 10.91 0.02
C LEU A 30 3.21 11.75 -1.26
N GLN A 31 4.39 11.78 -1.85
CA GLN A 31 4.61 12.41 -3.15
C GLN A 31 4.60 11.36 -4.25
N TYR A 32 3.82 11.60 -5.31
CA TYR A 32 3.80 10.73 -6.49
C TYR A 32 3.62 11.51 -7.80
N LEU A 33 3.87 10.85 -8.93
CA LEU A 33 3.67 11.39 -10.26
C LEU A 33 2.40 10.79 -10.87
N HIS A 34 1.44 11.64 -11.20
CA HIS A 34 0.16 11.25 -11.77
C HIS A 34 0.30 11.02 -13.29
N GLY A 35 -0.31 9.95 -13.80
CA GLY A 35 -0.30 9.60 -15.22
C GLY A 35 -0.02 8.13 -15.55
N GLY A 36 -0.22 7.19 -14.61
CA GLY A 36 -0.06 5.76 -14.85
C GLY A 36 1.38 5.26 -14.69
N TYR A 37 2.14 5.83 -13.75
CA TYR A 37 3.53 5.46 -13.48
C TYR A 37 3.66 4.33 -12.43
N GLY A 38 2.54 3.87 -11.85
CA GLY A 38 2.54 2.78 -10.87
C GLY A 38 3.05 3.16 -9.49
N ASN A 39 3.08 4.45 -9.15
CA ASN A 39 3.54 4.91 -7.83
C ASN A 39 2.47 4.71 -6.72
N ILE A 40 1.19 4.63 -7.08
CA ILE A 40 0.06 4.37 -6.19
C ILE A 40 -0.90 3.37 -6.87
N PHE A 41 -1.86 2.83 -6.12
CA PHE A 41 -2.88 1.93 -6.67
C PHE A 41 -3.70 2.61 -7.78
N ALA A 42 -3.96 1.87 -8.86
CA ALA A 42 -4.64 2.41 -10.05
C ALA A 42 -6.02 2.99 -9.73
N ALA A 43 -6.79 2.34 -8.85
CA ALA A 43 -8.10 2.82 -8.41
C ALA A 43 -7.98 4.15 -7.63
N ALA A 44 -6.95 4.31 -6.80
CA ALA A 44 -6.69 5.56 -6.08
C ALA A 44 -6.27 6.68 -7.04
N GLU A 45 -5.42 6.38 -8.02
CA GLU A 45 -5.02 7.34 -9.06
C GLU A 45 -6.23 7.81 -9.87
N ALA A 46 -7.06 6.88 -10.36
CA ALA A 46 -8.26 7.21 -11.12
C ALA A 46 -9.24 8.09 -10.33
N ALA A 47 -9.39 7.86 -9.02
CA ALA A 47 -10.25 8.67 -8.17
C ALA A 47 -9.73 10.12 -7.96
N LEU A 48 -8.43 10.33 -8.13
CA LEU A 48 -7.76 11.63 -7.96
C LEU A 48 -7.70 12.46 -9.26
N GLU A 49 -7.85 11.83 -10.43
CA GLU A 49 -7.86 12.54 -11.71
C GLU A 49 -8.94 13.65 -11.71
N GLY A 50 -8.55 14.86 -12.13
CA GLY A 50 -9.42 16.04 -12.16
C GLY A 50 -9.69 16.71 -10.80
N LYS A 51 -9.23 16.14 -9.68
CA LYS A 51 -9.39 16.76 -8.34
C LYS A 51 -8.47 17.95 -8.13
N GLN A 52 -8.75 18.75 -7.11
CA GLN A 52 -7.97 19.94 -6.76
C GLN A 52 -7.36 19.84 -5.37
N VAL A 53 -6.40 20.72 -5.10
CA VAL A 53 -5.78 20.83 -3.77
C VAL A 53 -6.86 21.09 -2.72
N LYS A 54 -6.79 20.39 -1.59
CA LYS A 54 -7.77 20.33 -0.49
C LYS A 54 -9.00 19.46 -0.74
N ASP A 55 -9.18 18.89 -1.92
CA ASP A 55 -10.19 17.86 -2.10
C ASP A 55 -9.81 16.60 -1.33
N ARG A 56 -10.81 15.92 -0.79
CA ARG A 56 -10.66 14.60 -0.16
C ARG A 56 -11.40 13.58 -1.00
N VAL A 57 -10.77 12.42 -1.17
CA VAL A 57 -11.40 11.24 -1.76
C VAL A 57 -11.28 10.08 -0.79
N GLU A 58 -12.26 9.20 -0.83
CA GLU A 58 -12.25 7.93 -0.09
C GLU A 58 -12.47 6.84 -1.13
N VAL A 59 -11.54 5.90 -1.18
CA VAL A 59 -11.51 4.82 -2.18
C VAL A 59 -11.50 3.52 -1.42
N ARG A 60 -12.51 2.68 -1.70
CA ARG A 60 -12.51 1.30 -1.25
C ARG A 60 -11.68 0.50 -2.24
N LEU A 61 -10.68 -0.20 -1.74
CA LEU A 61 -9.83 -1.09 -2.51
C LEU A 61 -10.18 -2.52 -2.13
N GLU A 62 -10.63 -3.30 -3.10
CA GLU A 62 -10.70 -4.76 -2.94
C GLU A 62 -9.27 -5.34 -3.05
N PRO A 63 -9.02 -6.58 -2.57
CA PRO A 63 -7.68 -7.17 -2.61
C PRO A 63 -7.04 -7.11 -4.00
N GLU A 64 -7.81 -7.42 -5.05
CA GLU A 64 -7.40 -7.38 -6.46
C GLU A 64 -6.93 -6.01 -6.96
N ASP A 65 -7.43 -4.91 -6.38
CA ASP A 65 -7.05 -3.54 -6.73
C ASP A 65 -5.79 -3.04 -5.98
N ALA A 66 -5.33 -3.81 -5.00
CA ALA A 66 -4.26 -3.42 -4.10
C ALA A 66 -3.09 -4.43 -4.08
N PHE A 67 -3.12 -5.39 -3.15
CA PHE A 67 -2.01 -6.32 -2.89
C PHE A 67 -2.29 -7.74 -3.38
N GLY A 68 -3.43 -7.97 -4.03
CA GLY A 68 -3.91 -9.28 -4.44
C GLY A 68 -4.57 -10.04 -3.29
N ASP A 69 -5.11 -11.21 -3.64
CA ASP A 69 -5.68 -12.15 -2.69
C ASP A 69 -4.61 -12.82 -1.83
N TYR A 70 -5.07 -13.44 -0.74
CA TYR A 70 -4.22 -14.33 0.04
C TYR A 70 -3.72 -15.49 -0.83
N ASP A 71 -2.41 -15.59 -0.99
CA ASP A 71 -1.76 -16.70 -1.68
C ASP A 71 -1.17 -17.68 -0.66
N GLU A 72 -1.81 -18.85 -0.55
CA GLU A 72 -1.37 -19.94 0.34
C GLU A 72 0.01 -20.48 -0.03
N ASN A 73 0.47 -20.31 -1.26
CA ASN A 73 1.79 -20.75 -1.70
C ASN A 73 2.92 -19.87 -1.12
N LEU A 74 2.58 -18.66 -0.63
CA LEU A 74 3.52 -17.79 0.10
C LEU A 74 3.66 -18.17 1.57
N LEU A 75 2.80 -19.07 2.09
CA LEU A 75 2.95 -19.65 3.42
C LEU A 75 3.98 -20.79 3.38
N ARG A 76 5.04 -20.67 4.18
CA ARG A 76 6.11 -21.70 4.26
C ARG A 76 6.33 -22.16 5.68
N VAL A 77 6.49 -23.47 5.85
CA VAL A 77 6.92 -24.08 7.11
C VAL A 77 8.39 -24.48 6.95
N GLU A 78 9.27 -23.86 7.73
CA GLU A 78 10.72 -24.01 7.62
C GLU A 78 11.31 -24.62 8.90
N PRO A 79 12.40 -25.40 8.82
CA PRO A 79 13.05 -25.96 9.99
C PRO A 79 13.52 -24.88 10.98
N ARG A 80 13.34 -25.12 12.29
CA ARG A 80 13.74 -24.21 13.37
C ARG A 80 15.21 -23.78 13.31
N SER A 81 16.07 -24.66 12.82
CA SER A 81 17.52 -24.43 12.67
C SER A 81 17.88 -23.34 11.66
N ARG A 82 16.94 -22.93 10.78
CA ARG A 82 17.15 -21.82 9.84
C ARG A 82 17.03 -20.44 10.49
N PHE A 83 16.53 -20.36 11.73
CA PHE A 83 16.27 -19.09 12.42
C PHE A 83 17.14 -18.92 13.68
N PRO A 84 17.38 -17.68 14.14
CA PRO A 84 18.13 -17.40 15.38
C PRO A 84 17.53 -18.07 16.63
N GLU A 85 18.30 -18.23 17.70
CA GLU A 85 17.82 -18.84 18.97
C GLU A 85 16.64 -18.10 19.60
N VAL A 86 16.62 -16.77 19.52
CA VAL A 86 15.48 -15.96 19.96
C VAL A 86 14.55 -15.72 18.77
N LEU A 87 13.27 -16.04 18.94
CA LEU A 87 12.26 -15.89 17.90
C LEU A 87 10.94 -15.42 18.50
N GLU A 88 10.34 -14.40 17.89
CA GLU A 88 9.08 -13.80 18.33
C GLU A 88 8.14 -13.62 17.16
N VAL A 89 6.83 -13.66 17.45
CA VAL A 89 5.79 -13.45 16.43
C VAL A 89 5.91 -12.05 15.84
N GLY A 90 5.90 -11.97 14.51
CA GLY A 90 6.04 -10.71 13.77
C GLY A 90 7.48 -10.36 13.37
N MET A 91 8.49 -11.13 13.80
CA MET A 91 9.85 -10.99 13.28
C MET A 91 9.89 -11.20 11.77
N ARG A 92 10.65 -10.35 11.07
CA ARG A 92 10.87 -10.42 9.62
C ARG A 92 12.27 -10.96 9.35
N PHE A 93 12.37 -11.86 8.39
CA PHE A 93 13.62 -12.48 7.97
C PHE A 93 13.77 -12.34 6.46
N GLU A 94 14.96 -11.96 6.01
CA GLU A 94 15.33 -12.00 4.60
C GLU A 94 16.19 -13.24 4.38
N GLY A 95 15.74 -14.12 3.48
CA GLY A 95 16.50 -15.27 3.03
C GLY A 95 16.66 -15.21 1.51
N ALA A 96 17.77 -15.73 0.98
CA ALA A 96 17.82 -16.02 -0.46
C ALA A 96 16.71 -17.03 -0.79
N ALA A 97 15.92 -16.74 -1.82
CA ALA A 97 14.98 -17.71 -2.37
C ALA A 97 15.77 -18.99 -2.70
N GLY A 98 15.48 -20.06 -1.96
CA GLY A 98 15.96 -21.41 -2.27
C GLY A 98 15.16 -22.00 -3.41
#